data_AF-E0IBJ2-F1
#
_entry.id   AF-E0IBJ2-F1
#
_cell.length_a   1.000
_cell.length_b   1.000
_cell.length_c   1.000
_cell.angle_alpha   90.00
_cell.angle_beta   90.00
_cell.angle_gamma   90.00
#
_symmetry.space_group_name_H-M   'P 1'
#
loop_
_entity.id
_entity.type
_entity.pdbx_description
1 polymer ?
#
loop_
_entity_poly.entity_id
_entity_poly.type
_entity_poly.pdbx_seq_one_letter_code
_entity_poly.pdbx_strand_id
1 'polypeptide(L)'
;MNASPYEVARSLGIKIDYCLLGKKIVGVYADLNGYQIILNSMMDNDRQEDTVHALIQHHNSELRGVERVVYKDKMAFGFNLLNGVDQIHKTFLNVLPMFAMVKHDNG
;
A
#
# COMPACT_ATOMS: atom_id res chain seq x y z
N MET A 1 25.50 3.56 -13.01
CA MET A 1 24.22 4.25 -12.78
C MET A 1 23.46 3.42 -11.77
N ASN A 2 23.01 4.02 -10.66
CA ASN A 2 22.11 3.32 -9.75
C ASN A 2 20.75 3.20 -10.45
N ALA A 3 20.19 2.00 -10.52
CA ALA A 3 18.87 1.77 -11.10
C ALA A 3 17.82 2.54 -10.31
N SER A 4 16.84 3.13 -10.99
CA SER A 4 15.74 3.83 -10.33
C SER A 4 14.93 2.84 -9.48
N PRO A 5 14.35 3.25 -8.33
CA PRO A 5 13.50 2.37 -7.52
C PRO A 5 12.36 1.74 -8.31
N TYR A 6 11.82 2.43 -9.33
CA TYR A 6 10.80 1.89 -10.22
C TYR A 6 11.32 0.73 -11.11
N GLU A 7 12.56 0.82 -11.56
CA GLU A 7 13.21 -0.25 -12.33
C GLU A 7 13.49 -1.47 -11.46
N VAL A 8 13.90 -1.23 -10.20
CA VAL A 8 14.11 -2.28 -9.21
C VAL A 8 12.78 -2.97 -8.86
N ALA A 9 11.70 -2.23 -8.64
CA ALA A 9 10.38 -2.81 -8.42
C ALA A 9 9.97 -3.72 -9.58
N ARG A 10 10.16 -3.25 -10.83
CA ARG A 10 9.84 -4.03 -12.02
C ARG A 10 10.66 -5.31 -12.13
N SER A 11 11.96 -5.27 -11.84
CA SER A 11 12.83 -6.45 -11.89
C SER A 11 12.49 -7.48 -10.82
N LEU A 12 11.94 -7.04 -9.69
CA LEU A 12 11.41 -7.89 -8.61
C LEU A 12 9.98 -8.40 -8.87
N GLY A 13 9.36 -8.03 -9.99
CA GLY A 13 7.98 -8.39 -10.31
C GLY A 13 6.94 -7.68 -9.46
N ILE A 14 7.30 -6.54 -8.84
CA ILE A 14 6.40 -5.70 -8.05
C ILE A 14 5.72 -4.72 -9.01
N LYS A 15 4.39 -4.74 -9.03
CA LYS A 15 3.60 -3.75 -9.77
C LYS A 15 3.49 -2.46 -8.96
N ILE A 16 3.53 -1.32 -9.63
CA ILE A 16 3.34 -0.01 -9.00
C ILE A 16 2.08 0.62 -9.57
N ASP A 17 1.13 0.92 -8.69
CA ASP A 17 -0.14 1.57 -9.00
C ASP A 17 -0.24 2.91 -8.26
N TYR A 18 -1.08 3.81 -8.76
CA TYR A 18 -1.28 5.14 -8.19
C TYR A 18 -2.75 5.33 -7.82
N CYS A 19 -3.02 5.78 -6.60
CA CYS A 19 -4.37 6.01 -6.09
C CYS A 19 -4.42 7.22 -5.16
N LEU A 20 -5.61 7.80 -4.97
CA LEU A 20 -5.84 8.82 -3.95
C LEU A 20 -5.99 8.15 -2.58
N LEU A 21 -4.91 8.14 -1.78
CA LEU A 21 -4.88 7.49 -0.46
C LEU A 21 -5.16 8.45 0.73
N GLY A 22 -5.80 9.58 0.45
CA GLY A 22 -6.04 10.64 1.43
C GLY A 22 -4.77 11.41 1.82
N LYS A 23 -4.80 12.15 2.93
CA LYS A 23 -3.71 13.08 3.30
C LYS A 23 -2.56 12.45 4.10
N LYS A 24 -2.79 11.28 4.70
CA LYS A 24 -1.88 10.68 5.70
C LYS A 24 -1.10 9.48 5.17
N ILE A 25 -1.66 8.70 4.25
CA ILE A 25 -1.00 7.52 3.69
C ILE A 25 -0.22 7.97 2.46
N VAL A 26 1.05 7.56 2.34
CA VAL A 26 1.90 7.89 1.20
C VAL A 26 2.12 6.69 0.27
N GLY A 27 2.05 5.47 0.83
CA GLY A 27 2.00 4.26 0.02
C GLY A 27 1.67 3.02 0.82
N VAL A 28 1.33 1.95 0.11
CA VAL A 28 0.98 0.64 0.65
C VAL A 28 1.72 -0.43 -0.14
N TYR A 29 2.24 -1.44 0.54
CA TYR A 29 2.72 -2.68 -0.06
C TYR A 29 1.79 -3.82 0.34
N ALA A 30 1.34 -4.61 -0.63
CA ALA A 30 0.44 -5.75 -0.41
C ALA A 30 0.69 -6.86 -1.43
N ASP A 31 0.24 -8.08 -1.10
CA ASP A 31 0.17 -9.21 -2.04
C ASP A 31 -1.30 -9.45 -2.43
N LEU A 32 -1.73 -8.83 -3.52
CA LEU A 32 -3.12 -8.87 -4.01
C LEU A 32 -3.16 -9.61 -5.35
N ASN A 33 -2.77 -10.90 -5.33
CA ASN A 33 -2.50 -11.72 -6.52
C ASN A 33 -1.16 -11.35 -7.20
N GLY A 34 -0.13 -11.15 -6.40
CA GLY A 34 1.17 -10.65 -6.81
C GLY A 34 1.51 -9.35 -6.09
N TYR A 35 2.81 -9.16 -5.88
CA TYR A 35 3.35 -8.05 -5.12
C TYR A 35 3.03 -6.70 -5.78
N GLN A 36 2.44 -5.82 -5.00
CA GLN A 36 1.97 -4.52 -5.44
C GLN A 36 2.40 -3.43 -4.46
N ILE A 37 2.81 -2.29 -5.01
CA ILE A 37 3.00 -1.02 -4.30
C ILE A 37 1.96 -0.04 -4.83
N ILE A 38 1.12 0.49 -3.94
CA ILE A 38 0.14 1.51 -4.26
C ILE A 38 0.65 2.84 -3.70
N LEU A 39 0.94 3.81 -4.57
CA LEU A 39 1.44 5.13 -4.19
C LEU A 39 0.31 6.16 -4.15
N ASN A 40 0.43 7.11 -3.24
CA ASN A 40 -0.48 8.24 -3.19
C ASN A 40 -0.16 9.24 -4.31
N SER A 41 -1.08 9.40 -5.26
CA SER A 41 -0.91 10.32 -6.40
C SER A 41 -0.88 11.80 -6.02
N MET A 42 -1.28 12.16 -4.79
CA MET A 42 -1.20 13.54 -4.30
C MET A 42 0.20 13.94 -3.79
N MET A 43 1.20 13.05 -3.86
CA MET A 43 2.55 13.33 -3.38
C MET A 43 3.49 13.76 -4.48
N ASP A 44 4.48 14.59 -4.14
CA ASP A 44 5.59 14.94 -5.02
C ASP A 44 6.45 13.72 -5.36
N ASN A 45 7.13 13.81 -6.51
CA ASN A 45 7.89 12.68 -7.07
C ASN A 45 8.99 12.19 -6.13
N ASP A 46 9.68 13.08 -5.42
CA ASP A 46 10.76 12.72 -4.49
C ASP A 46 10.21 11.85 -3.35
N ARG A 47 9.08 12.26 -2.74
CA ARG A 47 8.42 11.44 -1.71
C ARG A 47 7.88 10.12 -2.23
N GLN A 48 7.40 10.08 -3.47
CA GLN A 48 6.97 8.83 -4.10
C GLN A 48 8.16 7.88 -4.26
N GLU A 49 9.29 8.38 -4.74
CA GLU A 49 10.51 7.59 -4.94
C GLU A 49 11.05 7.03 -3.61
N ASP A 50 11.12 7.86 -2.56
CA ASP A 50 11.51 7.41 -1.22
C ASP A 50 10.57 6.33 -0.67
N THR A 51 9.26 6.48 -0.94
CA THR A 51 8.25 5.51 -0.52
C THR A 51 8.42 4.18 -1.24
N VAL A 52 8.66 4.19 -2.56
CA VAL A 52 8.96 2.98 -3.34
C VAL A 52 10.21 2.30 -2.80
N HIS A 53 11.27 3.06 -2.54
CA HIS A 53 12.51 2.51 -1.98
C HIS A 53 12.28 1.83 -0.63
N ALA A 54 11.55 2.47 0.29
CA ALA A 54 11.23 1.90 1.60
C ALA A 54 10.35 0.63 1.51
N LEU A 55 9.45 0.57 0.54
CA LEU A 55 8.58 -0.61 0.32
C LEU A 55 9.31 -1.75 -0.40
N ILE A 56 10.29 -1.47 -1.25
CA ILE A 56 11.20 -2.49 -1.81
C ILE A 56 12.07 -3.10 -0.71
N GLN A 57 12.58 -2.29 0.21
CA GLN A 57 13.31 -2.81 1.38
C GLN A 57 12.45 -3.74 2.22
N HIS A 58 11.18 -3.40 2.40
CA HIS A 58 10.20 -4.28 3.05
C HIS A 58 10.02 -5.60 2.29
N HIS A 59 9.88 -5.54 0.97
CA HIS A 59 9.76 -6.72 0.12
C HIS A 59 10.96 -7.67 0.23
N ASN A 60 12.17 -7.12 0.36
CA ASN A 60 13.40 -7.90 0.48
C ASN A 60 13.72 -8.36 1.91
N SER A 61 12.84 -8.06 2.87
CA SER A 61 13.01 -8.48 4.27
C SER A 61 12.34 -9.83 4.55
N GLU A 62 12.54 -10.35 5.77
CA GLU A 62 11.84 -11.53 6.27
C GLU A 62 10.31 -11.33 6.35
N LEU A 63 9.83 -10.08 6.29
CA LEU A 63 8.41 -9.72 6.27
C LEU A 63 7.83 -9.67 4.85
N ARG A 64 8.51 -10.24 3.85
CA ARG A 64 8.01 -10.32 2.48
C ARG A 64 6.61 -10.96 2.46
N GLY A 65 5.68 -10.28 1.79
CA GLY A 65 4.28 -10.71 1.68
C GLY A 65 3.38 -10.22 2.82
N VAL A 66 3.94 -9.70 3.90
CA VAL A 66 3.17 -8.99 4.93
C VAL A 66 2.83 -7.59 4.44
N GLU A 67 1.57 -7.19 4.56
CA GLU A 67 1.13 -5.84 4.18
C GLU A 67 1.85 -4.76 4.99
N ARG A 68 2.24 -3.66 4.32
CA ARG A 68 2.85 -2.50 4.97
C ARG A 68 2.25 -1.21 4.47
N VAL A 69 1.88 -0.34 5.40
CA VAL A 69 1.39 1.01 5.13
C VAL A 69 2.43 2.03 5.55
N VAL A 70 2.78 2.95 4.65
CA VAL A 70 3.66 4.08 4.91
C VAL A 70 2.82 5.33 5.13
N TYR A 71 3.05 6.01 6.25
CA TYR A 71 2.35 7.25 6.59
C TYR A 71 3.29 8.45 6.44
N LYS A 72 2.72 9.58 6.01
CA LYS A 72 3.38 10.87 5.82
C LYS A 72 4.17 11.33 7.06
N ASP A 73 3.61 11.04 8.24
CA ASP A 73 4.17 11.45 9.53
C ASP A 73 5.07 10.37 10.17
N LYS A 74 5.16 9.17 9.58
CA LYS A 74 5.88 8.00 10.15
C LYS A 74 7.12 7.57 9.39
N MET A 75 7.67 8.39 8.48
CA MET A 75 9.09 8.21 8.13
C MET A 75 10.03 8.35 9.34
N ALA A 76 9.52 8.79 10.50
CA ALA A 76 10.24 8.83 11.78
C ALA A 76 10.00 7.64 12.73
N PHE A 77 9.23 6.60 12.37
CA PHE A 77 8.99 5.49 13.32
C PHE A 77 8.88 4.13 12.62
N GLY A 78 10.04 3.49 12.45
CA GLY A 78 10.12 2.04 12.39
C GLY A 78 9.58 1.43 13.70
N PHE A 79 9.00 0.24 13.61
CA PHE A 79 8.50 -0.53 14.74
C PHE A 79 7.38 0.13 15.56
N ASN A 80 6.13 -0.09 15.15
CA ASN A 80 5.02 -0.42 16.07
C ASN A 80 3.73 -0.66 15.26
N LEU A 81 3.68 -1.74 14.49
CA LEU A 81 2.41 -2.31 14.01
C LEU A 81 2.08 -3.68 14.61
N LEU A 82 2.96 -4.29 15.42
CA LEU A 82 2.65 -5.60 16.02
C LEU A 82 1.54 -5.55 17.09
N ASN A 83 1.20 -4.38 17.64
CA ASN A 83 0.11 -4.24 18.61
C ASN A 83 -1.16 -3.55 18.05
N GLY A 84 -1.15 -3.13 16.78
CA GLY A 84 -2.28 -2.38 16.16
C GLY A 84 -3.05 -3.15 15.08
N VAL A 85 -2.53 -4.30 14.63
CA VAL A 85 -3.12 -5.10 13.54
C VAL A 85 -4.48 -5.70 13.90
N ASP A 86 -4.82 -5.83 15.20
CA ASP A 86 -6.12 -6.36 15.61
C ASP A 86 -7.29 -5.41 15.34
N GLN A 87 -7.05 -4.10 15.21
CA GLN A 87 -8.13 -3.11 14.96
C GLN A 87 -8.34 -2.74 13.48
N ILE A 88 -7.32 -2.87 12.63
CA ILE A 88 -7.46 -2.50 11.21
C ILE A 88 -8.25 -3.58 10.44
N HIS A 89 -8.09 -4.87 10.80
CA HIS A 89 -8.85 -5.96 10.18
C HIS A 89 -10.37 -5.83 10.38
N LYS A 90 -10.84 -5.27 11.51
CA LYS A 90 -12.28 -5.09 11.76
C LYS A 90 -12.87 -3.82 11.15
N THR A 91 -12.04 -2.81 10.88
CA THR A 91 -12.54 -1.51 10.41
C THR A 91 -12.52 -1.41 8.88
N PHE A 92 -11.57 -2.04 8.17
CA PHE A 92 -11.54 -1.97 6.71
C PHE A 92 -12.49 -2.96 6.01
N LEU A 93 -12.70 -4.15 6.58
CA LEU A 93 -13.60 -5.16 6.00
C LEU A 93 -15.09 -4.88 6.23
N ASN A 94 -15.45 -3.96 7.12
CA ASN A 94 -16.85 -3.57 7.37
C ASN A 94 -17.30 -2.30 6.61
N VAL A 95 -16.42 -1.64 5.86
CA VAL A 95 -16.70 -0.31 5.27
C VAL A 95 -16.56 -0.30 3.74
N LEU A 96 -16.43 -1.46 3.10
CA LEU A 96 -16.70 -1.58 1.66
C LEU A 96 -18.14 -2.11 1.46
N PRO A 97 -18.89 -1.51 0.53
CA PRO A 97 -20.29 -1.22 0.71
C PRO A 97 -21.15 -2.47 0.52
N MET A 98 -22.32 -2.44 1.14
CA MET A 98 -23.54 -2.99 0.56
C MET A 98 -23.64 -2.57 -0.92
N PHE A 99 -23.05 -3.34 -1.83
CA PHE A 99 -23.67 -3.57 -3.12
C PHE A 99 -24.86 -4.49 -2.85
N ALA A 100 -25.89 -3.87 -2.27
CA ALA A 100 -27.23 -4.40 -2.29
C ALA A 100 -27.57 -4.62 -3.76
N MET A 101 -27.62 -5.89 -4.10
CA MET A 101 -28.29 -6.45 -5.27
C MET A 101 -29.66 -5.77 -5.43
N VAL A 102 -29.75 -4.72 -6.24
CA VAL A 102 -31.03 -4.23 -6.73
C VAL A 102 -31.47 -5.21 -7.80
N LYS A 103 -32.24 -6.22 -7.39
CA LYS A 103 -33.10 -6.94 -8.33
C LYS A 103 -34.16 -5.95 -8.81
N HIS A 104 -34.10 -5.60 -10.08
CA HIS A 104 -35.29 -5.18 -10.81
C HIS A 104 -36.27 -6.36 -10.81
N ASP A 105 -37.36 -6.26 -10.06
CA ASP A 105 -38.57 -7.02 -10.33
C ASP A 105 -39.54 -6.06 -11.05
N ASN A 106 -39.80 -6.36 -12.32
CA ASN A 106 -40.93 -5.81 -13.05
C ASN A 106 -42.16 -6.65 -12.68
N GLY A 107 -43.11 -6.04 -11.97
CA GLY A 107 -44.44 -6.57 -11.70
C GLY A 107 -45.43 -5.43 -11.59
#